data_AF-A0A8D9GR90-F1
#
_entry.id   AF-A0A8D9GR90-F1
#
_cell.length_a   1.000
_cell.length_b   1.000
_cell.length_c   1.000
_cell.angle_alpha   90.00
_cell.angle_beta   90.00
_cell.angle_gamma   90.00
#
_symmetry.space_group_name_H-M   'P 1'
#
loop_
_entity.id
_entity.type
_entity.pdbx_description
1 polymer ?
#
loop_
_entity_poly.entity_id
_entity_poly.type
_entity_poly.pdbx_seq_one_letter_code
_entity_poly.pdbx_strand_id
1 'polypeptide(L)'
;MQGSDLQNPRTTTKVVLGLLLNRGTIVVRLTILDKEAAHFRELQSMTNMKYKVVVITSINPRLLKEKQELATTPATRFYCDTSIDIIQSFIR
;
A
#
# COMPACT_ATOMS: atom_id res chain seq x y z
N MET A 1 3.13 4.73 16.43
CA MET A 1 2.49 6.06 16.47
C MET A 1 2.04 6.39 15.05
N GLN A 2 0.73 6.46 14.84
CA GLN A 2 0.09 6.84 13.59
C GLN A 2 -0.28 8.32 13.78
N GLY A 3 0.43 9.23 13.12
CA GLY A 3 0.29 10.68 13.33
C GLY A 3 -1.03 11.24 12.77
N SER A 4 -1.36 12.46 13.20
CA SER A 4 -2.55 13.28 12.84
C SER A 4 -2.76 13.57 11.35
N ASP A 5 -1.84 13.11 10.50
CA ASP A 5 -1.75 13.39 9.07
C ASP A 5 -2.49 12.39 8.18
N LEU A 6 -3.27 11.47 8.76
CA LEU A 6 -3.98 10.42 8.01
C LEU A 6 -4.85 10.95 6.86
N GLN A 7 -5.42 12.14 7.03
CA GLN A 7 -6.35 12.75 6.07
C GLN A 7 -5.70 13.83 5.18
N ASN A 8 -4.41 14.12 5.35
CA ASN A 8 -3.71 15.09 4.50
C ASN A 8 -3.08 14.37 3.30
N PRO A 9 -3.62 14.51 2.08
CA PRO A 9 -3.10 13.78 0.92
C PRO A 9 -1.69 14.21 0.48
N ARG A 10 -1.22 15.39 0.93
CA ARG A 10 0.08 15.93 0.53
C ARG A 10 1.23 15.63 1.49
N THR A 11 0.93 15.00 2.63
CA THR A 11 1.96 14.65 3.61
C THR A 11 2.85 13.52 3.07
N THR A 12 4.17 13.70 3.20
CA THR A 12 5.18 12.70 2.84
C THR A 12 5.54 11.78 4.01
N THR A 13 4.83 11.91 5.13
CA THR A 13 5.05 11.09 6.32
C THR A 13 4.85 9.61 6.01
N LYS A 14 5.73 8.78 6.59
CA LYS A 14 5.75 7.33 6.44
C LYS A 14 4.35 6.72 6.62
N VAL A 15 3.94 5.92 5.63
CA VAL A 15 2.76 5.06 5.70
C VAL A 15 3.23 3.62 5.89
N VAL A 16 2.55 2.87 6.75
CA VAL A 16 2.79 1.44 6.94
C VAL A 16 1.48 0.69 6.72
N LEU A 17 1.48 -0.24 5.78
CA LEU A 17 0.35 -1.12 5.47
C LEU A 17 0.66 -2.54 5.96
N GLY A 18 -0.34 -3.20 6.53
CA GLY A 18 -0.30 -4.64 6.75
C GLY A 18 -0.94 -5.35 5.56
N LEU A 19 -0.18 -6.19 4.87
CA LEU A 19 -0.64 -7.00 3.74
C LEU A 19 -0.88 -8.43 4.22
N LEU A 20 -2.13 -8.88 4.17
CA LEU A 20 -2.52 -10.22 4.55
C LEU A 20 -2.28 -11.18 3.38
N LEU A 21 -1.28 -12.04 3.52
CA LEU A 21 -0.98 -13.13 2.59
C LEU A 21 -1.70 -14.41 3.04
N ASN A 22 -2.22 -15.19 2.08
CA ASN A 22 -2.85 -16.50 2.26
C ASN A 22 -3.89 -16.61 3.38
N ARG A 23 -5.18 -16.47 3.02
CA ARG A 23 -6.37 -16.77 3.86
C ARG A 23 -6.22 -16.47 5.37
N GLY A 24 -5.51 -15.40 5.73
CA GLY A 24 -5.52 -14.84 7.08
C GLY A 24 -4.33 -15.11 7.99
N THR A 25 -3.28 -15.83 7.60
CA THR A 25 -2.26 -16.26 8.59
C THR A 25 -0.97 -15.44 8.58
N ILE A 26 -0.58 -14.84 7.47
CA ILE A 26 0.69 -14.11 7.38
C ILE A 26 0.45 -12.64 7.05
N VAL A 27 0.91 -11.73 7.91
CA VAL A 27 0.89 -10.28 7.64
C VAL A 27 2.29 -9.80 7.33
N VAL A 28 2.51 -9.35 6.09
CA VAL A 28 3.75 -8.70 5.67
C VAL A 28 3.56 -7.19 5.71
N ARG A 29 4.55 -6.47 6.27
CA ARG A 29 4.49 -5.00 6.36
C ARG A 29 5.02 -4.38 5.08
N LEU A 30 4.27 -3.46 4.49
CA LEU A 30 4.73 -2.58 3.43
C LEU A 30 4.96 -1.17 4.01
N THR A 31 6.20 -0.70 3.94
CA THR A 31 6.57 0.68 4.27
C THR A 31 6.58 1.53 2.99
N ILE A 32 5.81 2.62 3.00
CA ILE A 32 5.73 3.60 1.93
C ILE A 32 6.29 4.93 2.45
N LEU A 33 7.22 5.53 1.71
CA LEU A 33 7.93 6.76 2.10
C LEU A 33 7.77 7.86 1.05
N ASP A 34 8.06 9.09 1.47
CA ASP A 34 8.27 10.25 0.62
C ASP A 34 7.11 10.49 -0.38
N LYS A 35 7.44 10.72 -1.65
CA LYS A 35 6.49 10.97 -2.74
C LYS A 35 5.48 9.83 -2.94
N GLU A 36 5.90 8.58 -2.68
CA GLU A 36 5.01 7.42 -2.83
C GLU A 36 3.95 7.41 -1.72
N ALA A 37 4.29 7.93 -0.53
CA ALA A 37 3.34 8.04 0.57
C ALA A 37 2.26 9.09 0.27
N ALA A 38 2.66 10.24 -0.29
CA ALA A 38 1.71 11.26 -0.74
C ALA A 38 0.80 10.72 -1.85
N HIS A 39 1.38 10.07 -2.87
CA HIS A 39 0.61 9.48 -3.97
C HIS A 39 -0.38 8.41 -3.51
N PHE A 40 0.04 7.55 -2.57
CA PHE A 40 -0.85 6.56 -1.97
C PHE A 40 -2.04 7.21 -1.24
N ARG A 41 -1.81 8.31 -0.49
CA ARG A 41 -2.87 9.02 0.21
C ARG A 41 -3.82 9.76 -0.72
N GLU A 42 -3.32 10.33 -1.80
CA GLU A 42 -4.15 10.91 -2.85
C GLU A 42 -5.04 9.84 -3.48
N LEU A 43 -4.50 8.66 -3.79
CA LEU A 43 -5.31 7.53 -4.26
C LEU A 43 -6.37 7.13 -3.22
N GLN A 44 -5.99 7.10 -1.94
CA GLN A 44 -6.87 6.80 -0.82
C GLN A 44 -7.96 7.87 -0.60
N SER A 45 -7.71 9.14 -0.94
CA SER A 45 -8.71 10.20 -0.80
C SER A 45 -9.67 10.26 -1.97
N MET A 46 -9.20 9.98 -3.19
CA MET A 46 -10.03 9.90 -4.40
C MET A 46 -10.94 8.68 -4.41
N THR A 47 -10.52 7.60 -3.75
CA THR A 47 -11.28 6.36 -3.71
C THR A 47 -11.74 6.10 -2.30
N ASN A 48 -13.03 5.83 -2.08
CA ASN A 48 -13.46 5.26 -0.81
C ASN A 48 -12.87 3.84 -0.72
N MET A 49 -11.64 3.73 -0.21
CA MET A 49 -10.82 2.50 -0.23
C MET A 49 -11.33 1.41 0.71
N LYS A 50 -12.45 1.64 1.40
CA LYS A 50 -13.11 0.62 2.20
C LYS A 50 -13.47 -0.55 1.27
N TYR A 51 -12.81 -1.69 1.47
CA TYR A 51 -12.99 -2.94 0.72
C TYR A 51 -12.49 -2.95 -0.74
N LYS A 52 -11.56 -2.06 -1.13
CA LYS A 52 -10.95 -2.11 -2.46
C LYS A 52 -9.67 -2.93 -2.51
N VAL A 53 -9.48 -3.63 -3.63
CA VAL A 53 -8.25 -4.36 -3.98
C VAL A 53 -7.29 -3.39 -4.66
N VAL A 54 -6.03 -3.39 -4.24
CA VAL A 54 -4.97 -2.53 -4.79
C VAL A 54 -3.85 -3.41 -5.32
N VAL A 55 -3.41 -3.15 -6.54
CA VAL A 55 -2.20 -3.73 -7.13
C VAL A 55 -1.05 -2.77 -6.91
N ILE A 56 0.06 -3.29 -6.39
CA ILE A 56 1.27 -2.52 -6.10
C ILE A 56 2.44 -3.17 -6.85
N THR A 57 3.11 -2.40 -7.70
CA THR A 57 4.24 -2.90 -8.51
C THR A 57 5.57 -2.32 -8.05
N SER A 58 6.68 -2.95 -8.47
CA SER A 58 8.04 -2.47 -8.21
C SER A 58 8.34 -2.27 -6.72
N ILE A 59 7.90 -3.23 -5.91
CA ILE A 59 8.17 -3.31 -4.47
C ILE A 59 9.53 -3.96 -4.22
N ASN A 60 10.23 -3.51 -3.19
CA ASN A 60 11.52 -4.04 -2.79
C ASN A 60 11.36 -4.92 -1.53
N PRO A 61 11.53 -6.25 -1.62
CA PRO A 61 11.58 -7.12 -0.45
C PRO A 61 12.90 -6.92 0.31
N ARG A 62 12.81 -6.70 1.62
CA ARG A 62 13.96 -6.43 2.48
C ARG A 62 13.85 -7.21 3.78
N LEU A 63 15.01 -7.55 4.35
CA LEU A 63 15.11 -8.10 5.69
C LEU A 63 15.55 -6.98 6.63
N LEU A 64 14.72 -6.61 7.60
CA LEU A 64 15.04 -5.58 8.59
C LEU A 64 14.88 -6.17 9.99
N LYS A 65 15.98 -6.24 10.75
CA LYS A 65 15.99 -6.81 12.11
C LYS A 65 15.31 -8.18 12.17
N GLU A 66 15.70 -9.07 11.26
CA GLU A 66 15.18 -10.44 11.11
C GLU A 66 13.69 -10.54 10.72
N LYS A 67 13.04 -9.41 10.41
CA LYS A 67 11.66 -9.37 9.91
C LYS A 67 11.67 -9.12 8.40
N GLN A 68 10.89 -9.91 7.69
CA GLN A 68 10.63 -9.70 6.28
C GLN A 68 9.66 -8.53 6.12
N GLU A 69 10.11 -7.49 5.42
CA GLU A 69 9.34 -6.29 5.15
C GLU A 69 9.41 -5.97 3.65
N LEU A 70 8.42 -5.24 3.17
CA LEU A 70 8.37 -4.69 1.84
C LEU A 70 8.56 -3.17 1.95
N ALA A 71 9.26 -2.59 0.99
CA ALA A 71 9.43 -1.14 0.88
C ALA A 71 9.13 -0.67 -0.54
N THR A 72 8.60 0.54 -0.68
CA THR A 72 8.43 1.17 -1.99
C THR A 72 9.77 1.60 -2.59
N THR A 73 9.79 1.72 -3.91
CA THR A 73 10.89 2.29 -4.69
C THR A 73 10.40 3.52 -5.45
N PRO A 74 11.27 4.36 -6.02
CA PRO A 74 10.85 5.46 -6.88
C PRO A 74 10.06 5.04 -8.14
N ALA A 75 10.10 3.74 -8.48
CA ALA A 75 9.37 3.14 -9.58
C ALA A 75 8.05 2.45 -9.13
N THR A 76 7.71 2.52 -7.84
CA THR A 76 6.45 1.97 -7.32
C THR A 76 5.27 2.66 -7.97
N ARG A 77 4.24 1.87 -8.29
CA ARG A 77 2.95 2.34 -8.79
C ARG A 77 1.83 1.63 -8.06
N PHE A 78 0.73 2.34 -7.87
CA PHE A 78 -0.48 1.84 -7.22
C PHE A 78 -1.62 1.87 -8.22
N TYR A 79 -2.37 0.78 -8.31
CA TYR A 79 -3.54 0.67 -9.19
C TYR A 79 -4.73 0.15 -8.39
N CYS A 80 -5.88 0.79 -8.54
CA CYS A 80 -7.14 0.39 -7.89
C CYS A 80 -8.32 0.39 -8.87
N ASP A 81 -8.05 0.32 -10.17
CA ASP A 81 -9.05 0.30 -11.23
C ASP A 81 -9.66 -1.10 -11.35
N THR A 82 -10.98 -1.17 -11.22
CA THR A 82 -11.75 -2.42 -11.33
C THR A 82 -11.78 -2.97 -12.76
N SER A 83 -11.32 -2.23 -13.77
CA SER A 83 -11.13 -2.75 -15.12
C SER A 83 -9.92 -3.68 -15.25
N ILE A 84 -9.02 -3.70 -14.27
CA ILE A 84 -7.83 -4.56 -14.30
C ILE A 84 -8.24 -6.00 -13.91
N ASP A 85 -7.96 -6.97 -14.78
CA ASP A 85 -8.35 -8.38 -14.61
C ASP A 85 -7.92 -8.97 -13.26
N ILE A 86 -6.68 -8.71 -12.82
CA ILE A 86 -6.20 -9.23 -11.53
C ILE A 86 -6.93 -8.61 -10.35
N ILE A 87 -7.48 -7.40 -10.47
CA ILE A 87 -8.30 -6.80 -9.41
C ILE A 87 -9.67 -7.47 -9.38
N GLN A 88 -10.27 -7.72 -10.55
CA GLN A 88 -11.56 -8.41 -10.68
C GLN A 88 -11.55 -9.81 -10.05
N SER A 89 -10.42 -10.54 -10.13
CA SER A 89 -10.32 -11.89 -9.56
C SER A 89 -10.45 -11.94 -8.03
N PHE A 90 -10.31 -10.81 -7.32
CA PHE A 90 -10.45 -10.72 -5.86
C PHE A 90 -11.79 -10.11 -5.41
N ILE A 91 -12.60 -9.60 -6.33
CA ILE A 91 -13.92 -9.00 -6.04
C ILE A 91 -15.05 -10.03 -6.17
N ARG A 92 -14.78 -11.18 -6.81
CA ARG A 92 -15.74 -12.29 -6.97
C ARG A 92 -16.07 -13.01 -5.67
#